data_AF-A0A2V8FZ00-F1
#
_entry.id   AF-A0A2V8FZ00-F1
#
_cell.length_a   1.000
_cell.length_b   1.000
_cell.length_c   1.000
_cell.angle_alpha   90.00
_cell.angle_beta   90.00
_cell.angle_gamma   90.00
#
_symmetry.space_group_name_H-M   'P 1'
#
loop_
_entity.id
_entity.type
_entity.pdbx_description
1 polymer ?
#
loop_
_entity_poly.entity_id
_entity_poly.type
_entity_poly.pdbx_seq_one_letter_code
_entity_poly.pdbx_strand_id
1 'polypeptide(L)'
;MFPDPLSQRPIRLRGATKTITEYTRATGDLTGTVDLMLEFVEAGTEQAADLGYGDDAYFAALERRVKAVVQSLDALPNEDRRAAIERLVKLGEYQGTIGWGYCDFLGDIAAKVQDRERRAIPKQRRHAV
;
A
#
# COMPACT_ATOMS: atom_id res chain seq x y z
N MET A 1 12.51 7.97 -13.23
CA MET A 1 13.73 7.25 -13.64
C MET A 1 14.16 6.40 -12.46
N PHE A 2 13.99 5.08 -12.54
CA PHE A 2 14.41 4.16 -11.49
C PHE A 2 15.94 4.08 -11.43
N PRO A 3 16.54 3.82 -10.25
CA PRO A 3 17.94 3.41 -10.19
C PRO A 3 18.14 2.11 -10.99
N ASP A 4 19.28 1.97 -11.67
CA ASP A 4 19.59 0.79 -12.48
C ASP A 4 19.46 -0.50 -11.65
N PRO A 5 18.47 -1.36 -11.97
CA PRO A 5 18.16 -2.55 -11.20
C PRO A 5 19.12 -3.71 -11.47
N LEU A 6 19.91 -3.64 -12.54
CA LEU A 6 20.98 -4.58 -12.84
C LEU A 6 22.33 -4.11 -12.28
N SER A 7 22.40 -2.88 -11.75
CA SER A 7 23.58 -2.42 -11.04
C SER A 7 23.74 -3.17 -9.72
N GLN A 8 24.99 -3.41 -9.31
CA GLN A 8 25.32 -3.98 -8.00
C GLN A 8 24.93 -3.06 -6.80
N ARG A 9 24.20 -1.96 -7.03
CA ARG A 9 23.72 -1.08 -5.96
C ARG A 9 22.37 -1.61 -5.48
N PRO A 10 22.31 -2.24 -4.29
CA PRO A 10 21.04 -2.75 -3.78
C PRO A 10 20.04 -1.61 -3.60
N ILE A 11 18.80 -1.85 -4.05
CA ILE A 11 17.67 -0.94 -3.78
C ILE A 11 17.55 -0.78 -2.26
N ARG A 12 17.70 0.46 -1.79
CA ARG A 12 17.80 0.74 -0.35
C ARG A 12 16.42 0.85 0.29
N LEU A 13 15.67 -0.26 0.31
CA LEU A 13 14.37 -0.34 1.02
C LEU A 13 14.51 0.07 2.50
N ARG A 14 15.62 -0.29 3.13
CA ARG A 14 15.94 0.12 4.51
C ARG A 14 16.02 1.64 4.65
N GLY A 15 16.54 2.35 3.64
CA GLY A 15 16.62 3.80 3.63
C GLY A 15 15.24 4.43 3.61
N ALA A 16 14.40 4.04 2.65
CA ALA A 16 13.02 4.55 2.55
C ALA A 16 12.19 4.22 3.81
N THR A 17 12.30 2.99 4.31
CA THR A 17 11.64 2.55 5.55
C THR A 17 12.06 3.40 6.75
N LYS A 18 13.35 3.78 6.83
CA LYS A 18 13.89 4.66 7.87
C LYS A 18 13.34 6.08 7.73
N THR A 19 13.35 6.64 6.52
CA THR A 19 12.82 7.98 6.25
C THR A 19 11.34 8.10 6.65
N ILE A 20 10.51 7.10 6.33
CA ILE A 20 9.10 7.06 6.75
C ILE A 20 9.01 7.09 8.28
N THR A 21 9.82 6.28 8.97
CA THR A 21 9.81 6.19 10.43
C THR A 21 10.26 7.51 11.09
N GLU A 22 11.28 8.16 10.53
CA GLU A 22 11.76 9.46 11.00
C GLU A 22 10.72 10.56 10.78
N TYR A 23 10.07 10.57 9.62
CA TYR A 23 8.96 11.48 9.33
C TYR A 23 7.84 11.33 10.36
N THR A 24 7.33 10.11 10.57
CA THR A 24 6.23 9.86 11.53
C THR A 24 6.60 10.34 12.93
N ARG A 25 7.84 10.11 13.36
CA ARG A 25 8.31 10.55 14.69
C ARG A 25 8.43 12.08 14.81
N ALA A 26 8.81 12.75 13.73
CA ALA A 26 9.02 14.19 13.73
C ALA A 26 7.70 14.97 13.63
N THR A 27 6.72 14.47 12.86
CA THR A 27 5.49 15.20 12.55
C THR A 27 4.29 14.72 13.36
N GLY A 28 4.23 13.43 13.72
CA GLY A 28 3.01 12.81 14.22
C GLY A 28 1.87 12.78 13.19
N ASP A 29 2.14 13.13 11.93
CA ASP A 29 1.14 13.21 10.87
C ASP A 29 0.80 11.81 10.35
N LEU A 30 -0.38 11.31 10.74
CA LEU A 30 -0.86 10.00 10.33
C LEU A 30 -1.20 9.95 8.84
N THR A 31 -1.87 10.99 8.31
CA THR A 31 -2.26 11.05 6.90
C THR A 31 -1.02 11.05 6.02
N GLY A 32 -0.06 11.95 6.28
CA GLY A 32 1.20 11.99 5.55
C GLY A 32 2.03 10.71 5.71
N THR A 33 1.97 10.06 6.88
CA THR A 33 2.65 8.77 7.09
C THR A 33 2.02 7.67 6.22
N VAL A 34 0.69 7.58 6.16
CA VAL A 34 0.00 6.59 5.31
C VAL A 34 0.28 6.84 3.84
N ASP A 35 0.25 8.10 3.40
CA ASP A 35 0.57 8.49 2.03
C ASP A 35 1.98 8.03 1.62
N LEU A 36 2.99 8.31 2.46
CA LEU A 36 4.37 7.87 2.22
C LEU A 36 4.52 6.34 2.23
N MET A 37 3.77 5.62 3.06
CA MET A 37 3.78 4.16 3.05
C MET A 37 3.17 3.59 1.78
N LEU A 38 2.09 4.18 1.27
CA LEU A 38 1.46 3.78 0.02
C LEU A 38 2.38 4.04 -1.17
N GLU A 39 3.00 5.22 -1.24
CA GLU A 39 3.96 5.57 -2.29
C GLU A 39 5.12 4.56 -2.34
N PHE A 40 5.65 4.19 -1.16
CA PHE A 40 6.69 3.18 -1.06
C PHE A 40 6.24 1.80 -1.59
N VAL A 41 5.02 1.39 -1.28
CA VAL A 41 4.47 0.10 -1.74
C VAL A 41 4.21 0.11 -3.25
N GLU A 42 3.64 1.20 -3.76
CA GLU A 42 3.35 1.37 -5.19
C GLU A 42 4.63 1.35 -6.02
N ALA A 43 5.60 2.20 -5.68
CA ALA A 43 6.88 2.22 -6.37
C ALA A 43 7.61 0.87 -6.28
N GLY A 44 7.53 0.19 -5.13
CA GLY A 44 8.14 -1.12 -4.95
C GLY A 44 7.46 -2.24 -5.75
N THR A 45 6.15 -2.15 -5.93
CA THR A 45 5.35 -3.12 -6.69
C THR A 45 5.55 -2.94 -8.18
N GLU A 46 5.47 -1.70 -8.67
CA GLU A 46 5.74 -1.34 -10.07
C GLU A 46 7.15 -1.78 -10.48
N GLN A 47 8.15 -1.48 -9.64
CA GLN A 47 9.53 -1.91 -9.86
C GLN A 47 9.66 -3.45 -9.99
N ALA A 48 8.99 -4.20 -9.12
CA ALA A 48 9.04 -5.65 -9.15
C ALA A 48 8.34 -6.23 -10.39
N ALA A 49 7.24 -5.62 -10.84
CA ALA A 49 6.51 -6.01 -12.04
C ALA A 49 7.32 -5.73 -13.32
N ASP A 50 7.92 -4.53 -13.43
CA ASP A 50 8.65 -4.10 -14.63
C ASP A 50 9.94 -4.88 -14.84
N LEU A 51 10.59 -5.31 -13.76
CA LEU A 51 11.96 -5.83 -13.80
C LEU A 51 12.06 -7.31 -13.44
N GLY A 52 10.97 -7.92 -12.98
CA GLY A 52 11.00 -9.25 -12.37
C GLY A 52 11.90 -9.31 -11.14
N TYR A 53 12.11 -8.18 -10.45
CA TYR A 53 13.04 -8.03 -9.34
C TYR A 53 12.33 -8.20 -8.00
N GLY A 54 12.97 -8.89 -7.07
CA GLY A 54 12.51 -9.02 -5.68
C GLY A 54 12.98 -10.32 -5.05
N ASP A 55 13.15 -10.30 -3.74
CA ASP A 55 13.39 -11.47 -2.89
C ASP A 55 12.37 -11.49 -1.74
N ASP A 56 12.40 -12.53 -0.91
CA ASP A 56 11.50 -12.66 0.24
C ASP A 56 11.58 -11.45 1.18
N ALA A 57 12.79 -10.91 1.40
CA ALA A 57 12.98 -9.78 2.31
C ALA A 57 12.39 -8.48 1.75
N TYR A 58 12.47 -8.30 0.43
CA TYR A 58 11.87 -7.22 -0.32
C TYR A 58 10.35 -7.25 -0.20
N PHE A 59 9.72 -8.36 -0.57
CA PHE A 59 8.26 -8.48 -0.52
C PHE A 59 7.73 -8.43 0.92
N ALA A 60 8.43 -9.04 1.89
CA ALA A 60 8.07 -8.92 3.30
C ALA A 60 8.13 -7.47 3.80
N ALA A 61 9.00 -6.61 3.24
CA ALA A 61 9.02 -5.19 3.58
C ALA A 61 7.81 -4.44 3.04
N LEU A 62 7.40 -4.71 1.80
CA LEU A 62 6.20 -4.12 1.19
C LEU A 62 4.94 -4.56 1.94
N GLU A 63 4.80 -5.86 2.22
CA GLU A 63 3.67 -6.39 2.98
C GLU A 63 3.53 -5.75 4.36
N ARG A 64 4.65 -5.55 5.07
CA ARG A 64 4.62 -4.89 6.39
C ARG A 64 4.07 -3.47 6.29
N ARG A 65 4.37 -2.74 5.22
CA ARG A 65 3.83 -1.39 4.99
C ARG A 65 2.35 -1.43 4.62
N VAL A 66 1.93 -2.34 3.75
CA VAL A 66 0.50 -2.55 3.45
C VAL A 66 -0.29 -2.86 4.73
N LYS A 67 0.21 -3.79 5.57
CA LYS A 67 -0.42 -4.14 6.85
C LYS A 67 -0.56 -2.92 7.78
N ALA A 68 0.48 -2.09 7.88
CA ALA A 68 0.45 -0.86 8.69
C ALA A 68 -0.54 0.19 8.15
N VAL A 69 -0.64 0.34 6.82
CA VAL A 69 -1.65 1.20 6.20
C VAL A 69 -3.06 0.71 6.56
N VAL A 70 -3.35 -0.58 6.36
CA VAL A 70 -4.66 -1.17 6.65
C VAL A 70 -5.07 -1.00 8.11
N GLN A 71 -4.12 -1.09 9.05
CA GLN A 71 -4.37 -0.84 10.47
C GLN A 71 -4.66 0.62 10.79
N SER A 72 -4.20 1.55 9.97
CA SER A 72 -4.36 2.99 10.18
C SER A 72 -5.63 3.56 9.55
N LEU A 73 -6.29 2.81 8.63
CA LEU A 73 -7.44 3.29 7.86
C LEU A 73 -8.57 3.86 8.73
N ASP A 74 -8.91 3.19 9.83
CA ASP A 74 -10.03 3.61 10.69
C ASP A 74 -9.73 4.90 11.47
N ALA A 75 -8.45 5.26 11.61
CA ALA A 75 -8.00 6.49 12.28
C ALA A 75 -7.83 7.67 11.31
N LEU A 76 -7.96 7.44 9.99
CA LEU A 76 -7.86 8.50 8.99
C LEU A 76 -9.17 9.28 8.84
N PRO A 77 -9.08 10.57 8.48
CA PRO A 77 -10.21 11.32 7.96
C PRO A 77 -10.90 10.59 6.80
N ASN A 78 -12.20 10.82 6.62
CA ASN A 78 -13.01 10.09 5.64
C ASN A 78 -12.49 10.20 4.20
N GLU A 79 -11.97 11.37 3.81
CA GLU A 79 -11.42 11.61 2.48
C GLU A 79 -10.11 10.83 2.28
N ASP A 80 -9.15 11.00 3.20
CA ASP A 80 -7.87 10.30 3.19
C ASP A 80 -8.03 8.77 3.25
N ARG A 81 -8.98 8.28 4.05
CA ARG A 81 -9.30 6.85 4.13
C ARG A 81 -9.78 6.31 2.78
N ARG A 82 -10.69 7.02 2.09
CA ARG A 82 -11.18 6.59 0.77
C ARG A 82 -10.06 6.60 -0.25
N ALA A 83 -9.25 7.66 -0.29
CA ALA A 83 -8.09 7.74 -1.18
C ALA A 83 -7.09 6.60 -0.94
N ALA A 84 -6.79 6.28 0.33
CA ALA A 84 -5.94 5.16 0.70
C ALA A 84 -6.52 3.80 0.23
N ILE A 85 -7.84 3.62 0.36
CA ILE A 85 -8.51 2.40 -0.09
C ILE A 85 -8.50 2.26 -1.61
N GLU A 86 -8.72 3.34 -2.36
CA GLU A 86 -8.61 3.33 -3.82
C GLU A 86 -7.21 2.92 -4.29
N ARG A 87 -6.17 3.41 -3.62
CA ARG A 87 -4.77 3.03 -3.89
C ARG A 87 -4.51 1.55 -3.60
N LEU A 88 -4.98 1.04 -2.45
CA LEU A 88 -4.90 -0.39 -2.11
C LEU A 88 -5.64 -1.28 -3.11
N VAL A 89 -6.77 -0.80 -3.65
CA VAL A 89 -7.51 -1.52 -4.70
C VAL A 89 -6.71 -1.60 -5.99
N LYS A 90 -6.13 -0.48 -6.44
CA LYS A 90 -5.26 -0.45 -7.62
C LYS A 90 -4.05 -1.38 -7.46
N LEU A 91 -3.43 -1.42 -6.29
CA LEU A 91 -2.37 -2.38 -5.98
C LEU A 91 -2.82 -3.84 -6.15
N GLY A 92 -4.08 -4.15 -5.83
CA GLY A 92 -4.67 -5.47 -6.06
C GLY A 92 -4.74 -5.89 -7.52
N GLU A 93 -4.70 -4.95 -8.48
CA GLU A 93 -4.72 -5.25 -9.92
C GLU A 93 -3.43 -5.93 -10.38
N TYR A 94 -2.35 -5.86 -9.60
CA TYR A 94 -1.11 -6.62 -9.83
C TYR A 94 -1.25 -8.11 -9.50
N GLN A 95 -2.42 -8.59 -9.03
CA GLN A 95 -2.65 -10.01 -8.80
C GLN A 95 -2.28 -10.85 -10.03
N GLY A 96 -1.49 -11.91 -9.82
CA GLY A 96 -1.04 -12.80 -10.90
C GLY A 96 0.09 -12.26 -11.79
N THR A 97 0.63 -11.06 -11.53
CA THR A 97 1.72 -10.46 -12.32
C THR A 97 3.13 -10.83 -11.82
N ILE A 98 3.31 -11.07 -10.52
CA ILE A 98 4.62 -11.39 -9.90
C ILE A 98 4.56 -12.76 -9.21
N GLY A 99 5.53 -13.62 -9.49
CA GLY A 99 5.57 -15.03 -9.06
C GLY A 99 6.01 -15.33 -7.62
N TRP A 100 5.58 -14.53 -6.63
CA TRP A 100 6.05 -14.66 -5.23
C TRP A 100 4.95 -14.64 -4.17
N GLY A 101 3.67 -14.81 -4.55
CA GLY A 101 2.52 -14.77 -3.63
C GLY A 101 2.21 -13.38 -3.04
N TYR A 102 3.14 -12.43 -3.12
CA TYR A 102 2.94 -11.02 -2.76
C TYR A 102 1.74 -10.39 -3.49
N CYS A 103 1.60 -10.66 -4.79
CA CYS A 103 0.49 -10.15 -5.58
C CYS A 103 -0.86 -10.78 -5.19
N ASP A 104 -0.87 -12.04 -4.74
CA ASP A 104 -2.09 -12.66 -4.19
C ASP A 104 -2.45 -12.00 -2.85
N PHE A 105 -1.46 -11.70 -2.01
CA PHE A 105 -1.66 -10.91 -0.79
C PHE A 105 -2.27 -9.54 -1.08
N LEU A 106 -1.81 -8.82 -2.12
CA LEU A 106 -2.39 -7.54 -2.51
C LEU A 106 -3.85 -7.68 -2.95
N GLY A 107 -4.17 -8.69 -3.76
CA GLY A 107 -5.55 -8.99 -4.19
C GLY A 107 -6.48 -9.27 -3.01
N ASP A 108 -6.01 -10.07 -2.05
CA ASP A 108 -6.71 -10.36 -0.80
C ASP A 108 -6.99 -9.09 0.03
N ILE A 109 -6.00 -8.20 0.13
CA ILE A 109 -6.14 -6.92 0.85
C ILE A 109 -7.16 -6.03 0.15
N ALA A 110 -7.06 -5.88 -1.18
CA ALA A 110 -7.99 -5.09 -1.99
C ALA A 110 -9.45 -5.55 -1.76
N ALA A 111 -9.70 -6.85 -1.84
CA ALA A 111 -11.03 -7.42 -1.61
C ALA A 111 -11.54 -7.14 -0.17
N LYS A 112 -10.66 -7.28 0.84
CA LYS A 112 -11.00 -7.02 2.25
C LYS A 112 -11.34 -5.56 2.50
N VAL A 113 -10.56 -4.61 1.99
CA VAL A 113 -10.81 -3.18 2.24
C VAL A 113 -12.04 -2.67 1.50
N GLN A 114 -12.33 -3.19 0.29
CA GLN A 114 -13.56 -2.89 -0.43
C GLN A 114 -14.82 -3.39 0.29
N ASP A 115 -14.80 -4.62 0.83
CA ASP A 115 -15.92 -5.13 1.62
C ASP A 115 -16.15 -4.31 2.89
N ARG A 116 -15.06 -3.88 3.56
CA ARG A 116 -15.15 -2.98 4.73
C ARG A 116 -15.80 -1.64 4.39
N GLU A 117 -15.34 -0.95 3.34
CA GLU A 117 -15.95 0.33 2.92
C GLU A 117 -17.42 0.16 2.52
N ARG A 118 -17.75 -0.89 1.76
CA ARG A 118 -19.14 -1.17 1.36
C ARG A 118 -20.06 -1.36 2.57
N ARG A 119 -19.58 -1.98 3.64
CA ARG A 119 -20.35 -2.17 4.89
C ARG A 119 -20.47 -0.87 5.71
N ALA A 120 -19.49 0.03 5.60
CA ALA A 120 -19.48 1.30 6.32
C ALA A 120 -20.44 2.34 5.72
N ILE A 121 -20.80 2.24 4.45
CA ILE A 121 -21.79 3.12 3.80
C ILE A 121 -23.21 2.72 4.25
N PRO A 122 -23.96 3.56 5.00
CA PRO A 122 -25.33 3.25 5.34
C PRO A 122 -26.18 3.19 4.07
N LYS A 123 -27.00 2.15 3.92
CA LYS A 123 -28.06 2.13 2.88
C LYS A 123 -28.89 3.40 3.06
N GLN A 124 -28.75 4.37 2.15
CA GLN A 124 -29.68 5.49 2.05
C GLN A 124 -31.09 4.90 1.97
N ARG A 125 -31.87 5.08 3.04
CA ARG A 125 -33.28 4.71 3.04
C ARG A 125 -33.92 5.53 1.93
N ARG A 126 -34.28 4.87 0.84
CA ARG A 126 -35.22 5.37 -0.15
C ARG A 126 -36.51 5.68 0.62
N HIS A 127 -36.69 6.93 1.04
CA HIS A 127 -38.00 7.51 1.27
C HIS A 127 -38.30 8.30 0.00
N ALA A 128 -38.96 7.63 -0.94
CA ALA A 128 -39.75 8.30 -1.94
C ALA A 128 -41.21 8.19 -1.48
N VAL A 129 -41.83 9.36 -1.47
CA VAL A 129 -43.17 9.74 -1.00
C VAL A 129 -44.28 8.95 -1.67
#